data_AF-A0A2G8SS73-F1
#
_entry.id   AF-A0A2G8SS73-F1
#
_cell.length_a   1.000
_cell.length_b   1.000
_cell.length_c   1.000
_cell.angle_alpha   90.00
_cell.angle_beta   90.00
_cell.angle_gamma   90.00
#
_symmetry.space_group_name_H-M   'P 1'
#
loop_
_entity.id
_entity.type
_entity.pdbx_description
1 polymer ?
#
loop_
_entity_poly.entity_id
_entity_poly.type
_entity_poly.pdbx_seq_one_letter_code
_entity_poly.pdbx_strand_id
1 'polypeptide(L)'
;MTSRRLSTYGLAATLAVGSLWLLSHSLTFVGHDPSELSHSYLPHANLPQVELSGPANHNERPSVTPTTPSIQRRNVTFATSFVYHGDVYMALAKSMGDVMDKEGVRGQINVFAQPFPFGFQEVVEDLNLWKHQGVRSDHQSFIEFLNSHTGDGGVDLIVLGTCQYDLPYWHDALKDAWERRDAAHKFKIVCYVHNAKDMDWRRWVPYWSRRHAIRLVAIGDHVAKAFLHMFAEAADSHEPTLSASDFEHVPVDVHIPLLDIPNLPVKVSPRHLTKAVIQGKFEMERRDYARIFQELIDSLNEDPAAWGYHPLVASRRAFEPNHESSVPPFQLLLVGSQYLGVPEELEHVVVVHRDLPYKGFYELIANADIVLPAFADNSYYEIRASSTLALATELRTPMLVTARTRRTYGFVDDDRVVVTRPAAMSEVQALRALRTGDAAAFLTFDRAGVGMTMGEMPGVRAAVETMMSKGWVRSAGEWEQWRKGVWAKNDEVAARILKDLP
;
A
#
# COMPACT_ATOMS: atom_id res chain seq x y z
N MET A 1 -51.30 -3.07 -7.07
CA MET A 1 -51.34 -2.63 -5.65
C MET A 1 -51.32 -3.86 -4.75
N THR A 2 -50.14 -4.24 -4.24
CA THR A 2 -49.98 -5.28 -3.20
C THR A 2 -48.68 -4.97 -2.45
N SER A 3 -48.79 -4.35 -1.28
CA SER A 3 -47.64 -4.05 -0.41
C SER A 3 -47.26 -5.30 0.39
N ARG A 4 -46.00 -5.73 0.32
CA ARG A 4 -45.44 -6.70 1.28
C ARG A 4 -44.93 -5.93 2.50
N ARG A 5 -45.58 -6.13 3.64
CA ARG A 5 -45.04 -5.75 4.96
C ARG A 5 -43.99 -6.78 5.37
N LEU A 6 -42.74 -6.34 5.48
CA LEU A 6 -41.69 -7.10 6.15
C LEU A 6 -41.90 -6.99 7.67
N SER A 7 -41.96 -8.14 8.32
CA SER A 7 -42.18 -8.30 9.75
C SER A 7 -40.95 -7.80 10.54
N THR A 8 -41.20 -6.97 11.54
CA THR A 8 -40.24 -6.38 12.49
C THR A 8 -39.39 -7.41 13.26
N TYR A 9 -39.76 -8.70 13.22
CA TYR A 9 -39.02 -9.76 13.90
C TYR A 9 -37.77 -10.24 13.14
N GLY A 10 -37.66 -9.98 11.82
CA GLY A 10 -36.46 -10.32 11.03
C GLY A 10 -35.28 -9.37 11.24
N LEU A 11 -35.55 -8.09 11.52
CA LEU A 11 -34.50 -7.08 11.74
C LEU A 11 -33.81 -7.25 13.11
N ALA A 12 -34.55 -7.68 14.14
CA ALA A 12 -34.03 -7.86 15.48
C ALA A 12 -33.08 -9.07 15.61
N ALA A 13 -33.34 -10.16 14.88
CA ALA A 13 -32.47 -11.33 14.87
C ALA A 13 -31.11 -11.07 14.19
N THR A 14 -31.11 -10.23 13.14
CA THR A 14 -29.89 -9.88 12.40
C THR A 14 -28.99 -8.92 13.21
N LEU A 15 -29.58 -8.02 14.00
CA LEU A 15 -28.85 -7.13 14.92
C LEU A 15 -28.29 -7.88 16.15
N ALA A 16 -28.99 -8.89 16.65
CA ALA A 16 -28.52 -9.67 17.81
C ALA A 16 -27.30 -10.56 17.50
N VAL A 17 -27.24 -11.16 16.30
CA VAL A 17 -26.08 -11.97 15.87
C VAL A 17 -24.86 -11.11 15.54
N GLY A 18 -25.07 -9.94 14.91
CA GLY A 18 -23.98 -8.98 14.66
C GLY A 18 -23.39 -8.37 15.94
N SER A 19 -24.22 -8.16 16.97
CA SER A 19 -23.78 -7.60 18.26
C SER A 19 -23.01 -8.61 19.11
N LEU A 20 -23.36 -9.92 19.06
CA LEU A 20 -22.59 -10.97 19.74
C LEU A 20 -21.23 -11.22 19.06
N TRP A 21 -21.14 -11.07 17.73
CA TRP A 21 -19.88 -11.18 17.00
C TRP A 21 -18.90 -10.05 17.38
N LEU A 22 -19.38 -8.81 17.46
CA LEU A 22 -18.60 -7.65 17.94
C LEU A 22 -18.18 -7.75 19.42
N LEU A 23 -19.04 -8.26 20.29
CA LEU A 23 -18.72 -8.45 21.72
C LEU A 23 -17.70 -9.59 21.96
N SER A 24 -17.73 -10.65 21.15
CA SER A 24 -16.75 -11.74 21.25
C SER A 24 -15.32 -11.34 20.90
N HIS A 25 -15.15 -10.26 20.12
CA HIS A 25 -13.84 -9.75 19.68
C HIS A 25 -13.38 -8.50 20.47
N SER A 26 -14.21 -8.01 21.39
CA SER A 26 -13.87 -6.87 22.26
C SER A 26 -13.40 -7.30 23.66
N LEU A 27 -13.40 -8.60 23.98
CA LEU A 27 -13.16 -9.12 25.34
C LEU A 27 -11.92 -10.01 25.49
N THR A 28 -11.02 -10.06 24.50
CA THR A 28 -9.72 -10.76 24.61
C THR A 28 -8.55 -9.79 24.65
N PHE A 29 -8.60 -8.77 25.51
CA PHE A 29 -7.40 -8.05 25.97
C PHE A 29 -7.67 -7.46 27.37
N VAL A 30 -7.62 -8.32 28.40
CA VAL A 30 -7.41 -7.88 29.78
C VAL A 30 -6.46 -8.85 30.44
N GLY A 31 -5.29 -8.35 30.82
CA GLY A 31 -4.41 -9.02 31.78
C GLY A 31 -2.97 -9.17 31.33
N HIS A 32 -2.27 -8.08 31.00
CA HIS A 32 -0.83 -8.00 31.23
C HIS A 32 -0.50 -6.71 31.97
N ASP A 33 0.31 -6.90 33.01
CA ASP A 33 0.72 -5.95 34.04
C ASP A 33 1.63 -4.85 33.44
N PRO A 34 1.34 -3.55 33.63
CA PRO A 34 2.13 -2.46 33.03
C PRO A 34 3.37 -2.06 33.85
N SER A 35 3.90 -2.92 34.73
CA SER A 35 4.96 -2.54 35.68
C SER A 35 6.41 -2.92 35.32
N GLU A 36 6.72 -3.42 34.12
CA GLU A 36 8.11 -3.70 33.69
C GLU A 36 8.53 -3.05 32.36
N LEU A 37 8.34 -1.73 32.25
CA LEU A 37 9.04 -0.92 31.23
C LEU A 37 9.83 0.21 31.90
N SER A 38 10.87 -0.17 32.64
CA SER A 38 11.97 0.72 33.00
C SER A 38 13.31 0.09 32.60
N HIS A 39 13.69 0.24 31.33
CA HIS A 39 15.09 0.14 30.95
C HIS A 39 15.52 1.44 30.25
N SER A 40 16.19 2.24 31.07
CA SER A 40 17.29 3.15 30.79
C SER A 40 17.59 3.44 29.31
N TYR A 41 17.34 4.70 28.96
CA TYR A 41 18.05 5.46 27.94
C TYR A 41 19.56 5.18 27.98
N LEU A 42 20.13 4.79 26.85
CA LEU A 42 21.55 4.98 26.56
C LEU A 42 21.71 5.77 25.24
N PRO A 43 22.73 6.64 25.15
CA PRO A 43 22.82 7.67 24.14
C PRO A 43 23.29 7.12 22.79
N HIS A 44 22.77 7.75 21.73
CA HIS A 44 23.22 7.57 20.35
C HIS A 44 24.73 7.82 20.23
N ALA A 45 25.49 6.74 20.01
CA ALA A 45 26.85 6.81 19.53
C ALA A 45 26.83 7.04 18.01
N ASN A 46 27.42 8.16 17.59
CA ASN A 46 27.67 8.48 16.19
C ASN A 46 28.52 7.38 15.53
N LEU A 47 27.97 6.68 14.54
CA LEU A 47 28.76 5.86 13.62
C LEU A 47 29.22 6.73 12.45
N PRO A 48 30.52 6.72 12.10
CA PRO A 48 31.03 7.47 10.96
C PRO A 48 30.55 6.86 9.63
N GLN A 49 30.18 7.73 8.70
CA GLN A 49 29.97 7.37 7.30
C GLN A 49 31.29 6.88 6.70
N VAL A 50 31.34 5.62 6.29
CA VAL A 50 32.42 5.09 5.46
C VAL A 50 32.03 5.30 3.99
N GLU A 51 32.80 6.13 3.31
CA GLU A 51 32.80 6.27 1.85
C GLU A 51 33.25 4.96 1.21
N LEU A 52 32.37 4.34 0.41
CA LEU A 52 32.73 3.22 -0.46
C LEU A 52 33.09 3.76 -1.85
N SER A 53 34.39 3.90 -2.09
CA SER A 53 34.98 4.17 -3.41
C SER A 53 35.88 3.00 -3.84
N GLY A 54 35.67 2.49 -5.05
CA GLY A 54 36.72 1.77 -5.81
C GLY A 54 36.37 0.36 -6.31
N PRO A 55 36.53 0.05 -7.62
CA PRO A 55 36.15 -1.22 -8.22
C PRO A 55 37.27 -2.26 -8.12
N ALA A 56 36.93 -3.49 -7.73
CA ALA A 56 37.83 -4.63 -7.80
C ALA A 56 37.45 -5.54 -8.98
N ASN A 57 38.35 -5.58 -9.95
CA ASN A 57 38.40 -6.54 -11.05
C ASN A 57 38.78 -7.93 -10.49
N HIS A 58 37.89 -8.92 -10.57
CA HIS A 58 38.26 -10.33 -10.50
C HIS A 58 37.51 -11.13 -11.56
N ASN A 59 38.21 -11.33 -12.68
CA ASN A 59 38.00 -12.45 -13.59
C ASN A 59 38.61 -13.70 -12.93
N GLU A 60 37.77 -14.68 -12.55
CA GLU A 60 38.01 -16.11 -12.76
C GLU A 60 36.78 -16.90 -12.29
N ARG A 61 36.13 -17.60 -13.23
CA ARG A 61 34.97 -18.48 -13.02
C ARG A 61 35.43 -19.84 -12.48
N PRO A 62 34.59 -20.51 -11.67
CA PRO A 62 34.39 -21.95 -11.79
C PRO A 62 33.18 -22.22 -12.68
N SER A 63 33.41 -23.08 -13.66
CA SER A 63 32.47 -23.52 -14.67
C SER A 63 31.59 -24.67 -14.19
N VAL A 64 30.35 -24.70 -14.72
CA VAL A 64 29.43 -25.84 -14.84
C VAL A 64 28.84 -26.37 -13.53
N THR A 65 27.83 -25.68 -13.03
CA THR A 65 26.70 -26.36 -12.38
C THR A 65 25.88 -27.09 -13.46
N PRO A 66 25.37 -28.31 -13.19
CA PRO A 66 24.45 -28.97 -14.11
C PRO A 66 23.26 -28.03 -14.32
N THR A 67 22.95 -27.71 -15.57
CA THR A 67 21.74 -26.98 -15.93
C THR A 67 20.54 -27.89 -15.63
N THR A 68 20.13 -27.95 -14.38
CA THR A 68 18.80 -28.41 -14.01
C THR A 68 17.84 -27.62 -14.91
N PRO A 69 17.00 -28.29 -15.73
CA PRO A 69 16.09 -27.59 -16.61
C PRO A 69 15.32 -26.58 -15.77
N SER A 70 15.33 -25.30 -16.18
CA SER A 70 14.68 -24.25 -15.42
C SER A 70 13.21 -24.62 -15.24
N ILE A 71 12.78 -24.84 -14.00
CA ILE A 71 11.41 -25.19 -13.69
C ILE A 71 10.55 -24.00 -14.08
N GLN A 72 9.76 -24.14 -15.13
CA GLN A 72 8.83 -23.11 -15.57
C GLN A 72 7.43 -23.46 -15.06
N ARG A 73 6.94 -22.68 -14.11
CA ARG A 73 5.59 -22.80 -13.54
C ARG A 73 4.58 -22.37 -14.59
N ARG A 74 3.62 -23.25 -14.89
CA ARG A 74 2.61 -23.09 -15.95
C ARG A 74 1.19 -23.14 -15.41
N ASN A 75 0.95 -23.74 -14.25
CA ASN A 75 -0.39 -23.84 -13.68
C ASN A 75 -0.45 -23.10 -12.34
N VAL A 76 -0.62 -21.78 -12.46
CA VAL A 76 -0.60 -20.85 -11.33
C VAL A 76 -2.00 -20.71 -10.77
N THR A 77 -2.13 -20.71 -9.45
CA THR A 77 -3.41 -20.52 -8.77
C THR A 77 -3.32 -19.38 -7.77
N PHE A 78 -4.09 -18.33 -7.99
CA PHE A 78 -4.31 -17.27 -7.00
C PHE A 78 -5.46 -17.70 -6.10
N ALA A 79 -5.24 -17.76 -4.79
CA ALA A 79 -6.24 -18.16 -3.82
C ALA A 79 -6.26 -17.20 -2.63
N THR A 80 -7.44 -16.74 -2.24
CA THR A 80 -7.59 -15.98 -1.00
C THR A 80 -8.96 -16.16 -0.36
N SER A 81 -8.94 -16.37 0.96
CA SER A 81 -10.12 -16.34 1.82
C SER A 81 -10.44 -14.92 2.28
N PHE A 82 -9.48 -14.00 2.14
CA PHE A 82 -9.64 -12.59 2.49
C PHE A 82 -10.40 -11.83 1.39
N VAL A 83 -11.44 -11.11 1.79
CA VAL A 83 -12.36 -10.45 0.84
C VAL A 83 -11.79 -9.16 0.22
N TYR A 84 -10.73 -8.58 0.80
CA TYR A 84 -10.13 -7.34 0.31
C TYR A 84 -8.81 -7.60 -0.44
N HIS A 85 -8.18 -6.54 -0.93
CA HIS A 85 -6.89 -6.57 -1.64
C HIS A 85 -6.89 -7.24 -3.02
N GLY A 86 -8.06 -7.32 -3.68
CA GLY A 86 -8.14 -7.72 -5.09
C GLY A 86 -7.21 -6.89 -5.98
N ASP A 87 -7.15 -5.58 -5.74
CA ASP A 87 -6.25 -4.61 -6.40
C ASP A 87 -4.76 -4.94 -6.26
N VAL A 88 -4.38 -5.69 -5.22
CA VAL A 88 -2.99 -6.06 -4.97
C VAL A 88 -2.61 -7.33 -5.73
N TYR A 89 -3.23 -8.47 -5.39
CA TYR A 89 -2.79 -9.74 -5.96
C TYR A 89 -3.18 -9.92 -7.42
N MET A 90 -4.24 -9.25 -7.88
CA MET A 90 -4.59 -9.25 -9.30
C MET A 90 -3.60 -8.48 -10.17
N ALA A 91 -2.88 -7.51 -9.62
CA ALA A 91 -1.78 -6.85 -10.33
C ALA A 91 -0.62 -7.82 -10.63
N LEU A 92 -0.34 -8.77 -9.72
CA LEU A 92 0.63 -9.84 -9.98
C LEU A 92 0.11 -10.89 -10.95
N ALA A 93 -1.17 -11.27 -10.86
CA ALA A 93 -1.78 -12.15 -11.84
C ALA A 93 -1.62 -11.59 -13.26
N LYS A 94 -1.80 -10.27 -13.41
CA LYS A 94 -1.55 -9.56 -14.67
C LYS A 94 -0.09 -9.66 -15.09
N SER A 95 0.84 -9.32 -14.19
CA SER A 95 2.29 -9.35 -14.49
C SER A 95 2.76 -10.75 -14.88
N MET A 96 2.27 -11.80 -14.21
CA MET A 96 2.57 -13.19 -14.56
C MET A 96 2.01 -13.57 -15.93
N GLY A 97 0.77 -13.20 -16.23
CA GLY A 97 0.18 -13.43 -17.55
C GLY A 97 0.93 -12.72 -18.68
N ASP A 98 1.35 -11.48 -18.45
CA ASP A 98 2.15 -10.71 -19.41
C ASP A 98 3.53 -11.35 -19.67
N VAL A 99 4.17 -11.88 -18.62
CA VAL A 99 5.43 -12.64 -18.76
C VAL A 99 5.21 -13.96 -19.50
N MET A 100 4.14 -14.71 -19.19
CA MET A 100 3.80 -15.95 -19.90
C MET A 100 3.61 -15.71 -21.41
N ASP A 101 2.89 -14.65 -21.79
CA ASP A 101 2.72 -14.23 -23.19
C ASP A 101 4.07 -13.91 -23.85
N LYS A 102 4.89 -13.06 -23.19
CA LYS A 102 6.20 -12.61 -23.70
C LYS A 102 7.17 -13.77 -23.92
N GLU A 103 7.08 -14.80 -23.08
CA GLU A 103 7.93 -15.99 -23.17
C GLU A 103 7.31 -17.12 -24.01
N GLY A 104 6.10 -16.93 -24.55
CA GLY A 104 5.41 -17.96 -25.35
C GLY A 104 5.03 -19.21 -24.54
N VAL A 105 4.84 -19.05 -23.23
CA VAL A 105 4.55 -20.16 -22.32
C VAL A 105 3.07 -20.50 -22.39
N ARG A 106 2.77 -21.75 -22.70
CA ARG A 106 1.41 -22.28 -22.59
C ARG A 106 1.15 -22.69 -21.15
N GLY A 107 0.42 -21.84 -20.43
CA GLY A 107 0.00 -22.07 -19.05
C GLY A 107 -1.45 -21.68 -18.81
N GLN A 108 -1.87 -21.71 -17.56
CA GLN A 108 -3.16 -21.23 -17.08
C GLN A 108 -3.02 -20.56 -15.72
N ILE A 109 -3.87 -19.55 -15.48
CA ILE A 109 -3.99 -18.85 -14.21
C ILE A 109 -5.41 -19.09 -13.68
N ASN A 110 -5.51 -19.80 -12.55
CA ASN A 110 -6.77 -20.03 -11.84
C ASN A 110 -6.93 -19.03 -10.70
N VAL A 111 -8.17 -18.68 -10.36
CA VAL A 111 -8.49 -17.74 -9.29
C VAL A 111 -9.60 -18.28 -8.38
N PHE A 112 -9.28 -18.41 -7.10
CA PHE A 112 -10.18 -18.87 -6.05
C PHE A 112 -10.33 -17.78 -4.99
N ALA A 113 -11.40 -16.99 -5.10
CA ALA A 113 -11.64 -15.86 -4.22
C ALA A 113 -13.15 -15.65 -4.05
N GLN A 114 -13.54 -15.00 -2.95
CA GLN A 114 -14.89 -14.46 -2.81
C GLN A 114 -15.19 -13.47 -3.97
N PRO A 115 -16.47 -13.12 -4.21
CA PRO A 115 -16.80 -12.02 -5.11
C PRO A 115 -16.06 -10.75 -4.68
N PHE A 116 -15.40 -10.07 -5.62
CA PHE A 116 -14.65 -8.88 -5.25
C PHE A 116 -15.58 -7.75 -4.80
N PRO A 117 -15.32 -7.12 -3.64
CA PRO A 117 -16.19 -6.08 -3.12
C PRO A 117 -16.09 -4.79 -3.94
N PHE A 118 -17.03 -3.88 -3.72
CA PHE A 118 -17.05 -2.54 -4.32
C PHE A 118 -16.96 -2.52 -5.85
N GLY A 119 -17.43 -3.58 -6.53
CA GLY A 119 -17.45 -3.64 -8.00
C GLY A 119 -16.08 -3.86 -8.65
N PHE A 120 -15.05 -4.31 -7.91
CA PHE A 120 -13.72 -4.53 -8.48
C PHE A 120 -13.68 -5.62 -9.57
N GLN A 121 -14.68 -6.50 -9.63
CA GLN A 121 -14.82 -7.48 -10.71
C GLN A 121 -14.86 -6.79 -12.09
N GLU A 122 -15.48 -5.62 -12.20
CA GLU A 122 -15.48 -4.85 -13.45
C GLU A 122 -14.07 -4.38 -13.84
N VAL A 123 -13.23 -4.02 -12.87
CA VAL A 123 -11.82 -3.64 -13.11
C VAL A 123 -11.02 -4.85 -13.60
N VAL A 124 -11.26 -6.03 -13.02
CA VAL A 124 -10.63 -7.28 -13.46
C VAL A 124 -10.94 -7.58 -14.92
N GLU A 125 -12.20 -7.41 -15.31
CA GLU A 125 -12.69 -7.64 -16.67
C GLU A 125 -12.17 -6.59 -17.66
N ASP A 126 -12.33 -5.30 -17.34
CA ASP A 126 -11.96 -4.18 -18.19
C ASP A 126 -10.45 -4.17 -18.51
N LEU A 127 -9.61 -4.58 -17.54
CA LEU A 127 -8.15 -4.61 -17.70
C LEU A 127 -7.59 -5.99 -18.07
N ASN A 128 -8.45 -7.01 -18.17
CA ASN A 128 -8.06 -8.40 -18.36
C ASN A 128 -6.93 -8.82 -17.40
N LEU A 129 -7.15 -8.64 -16.08
CA LEU A 129 -6.11 -8.75 -15.05
C LEU A 129 -5.56 -10.16 -14.83
N TRP A 130 -6.19 -11.19 -15.38
CA TRP A 130 -5.53 -12.49 -15.52
C TRP A 130 -5.66 -12.93 -16.98
N LYS A 131 -4.51 -13.16 -17.62
CA LYS A 131 -4.45 -13.81 -18.92
C LYS A 131 -4.39 -15.33 -18.73
N HIS A 132 -4.54 -16.09 -19.80
CA HIS A 132 -4.58 -17.55 -19.74
C HIS A 132 -5.64 -18.08 -18.76
N GLN A 133 -6.87 -17.58 -18.90
CA GLN A 133 -7.96 -17.78 -17.95
C GLN A 133 -8.23 -19.26 -17.70
N GLY A 134 -7.81 -19.75 -16.53
CA GLY A 134 -8.16 -21.07 -16.01
C GLY A 134 -9.49 -21.02 -15.25
N VAL A 135 -9.60 -21.82 -14.19
CA VAL A 135 -10.80 -21.86 -13.34
C VAL A 135 -10.92 -20.60 -12.50
N ARG A 136 -12.10 -19.94 -12.54
CA ARG A 136 -12.53 -18.93 -11.56
C ARG A 136 -13.63 -19.52 -10.69
N SER A 137 -13.42 -19.60 -9.37
CA SER A 137 -14.41 -20.14 -8.43
C SER A 137 -14.31 -19.48 -7.05
N ASP A 138 -15.22 -19.83 -6.15
CA ASP A 138 -15.16 -19.40 -4.75
C ASP A 138 -13.98 -20.04 -4.02
N HIS A 139 -13.43 -19.29 -3.05
CA HIS A 139 -12.30 -19.71 -2.22
C HIS A 139 -12.51 -21.07 -1.51
N GLN A 140 -13.73 -21.44 -1.14
CA GLN A 140 -14.02 -22.73 -0.48
C GLN A 140 -13.72 -23.94 -1.36
N SER A 141 -13.82 -23.80 -2.69
CA SER A 141 -13.56 -24.87 -3.65
C SER A 141 -12.07 -25.08 -3.99
N PHE A 142 -11.19 -24.22 -3.47
CA PHE A 142 -9.76 -24.23 -3.80
C PHE A 142 -9.09 -25.58 -3.49
N ILE A 143 -9.30 -26.13 -2.29
CA ILE A 143 -8.64 -27.37 -1.87
C ILE A 143 -9.12 -28.57 -2.69
N GLU A 144 -10.41 -28.60 -3.06
CA GLU A 144 -10.94 -29.64 -3.95
C GLU A 144 -10.26 -29.57 -5.32
N PHE A 145 -10.18 -28.38 -5.92
CA PHE A 145 -9.48 -28.16 -7.18
C PHE A 145 -8.00 -28.56 -7.10
N LEU A 146 -7.29 -28.15 -6.05
CA LEU A 146 -5.87 -28.45 -5.85
C LEU A 146 -5.59 -29.97 -5.80
N ASN A 147 -6.55 -30.76 -5.30
CA ASN A 147 -6.45 -32.21 -5.18
C ASN A 147 -6.99 -32.97 -6.40
N SER A 148 -7.72 -32.31 -7.31
CA SER A 148 -8.30 -32.95 -8.50
C SER A 148 -7.25 -33.41 -9.51
N HIS A 149 -6.10 -32.72 -9.56
CA HIS A 149 -4.99 -33.02 -10.48
C HIS A 149 -3.65 -32.85 -9.75
N THR A 150 -3.02 -33.97 -9.39
CA THR A 150 -1.78 -34.01 -8.57
C THR A 150 -0.52 -34.37 -9.35
N GLY A 151 -0.64 -34.81 -10.60
CA GLY A 151 0.47 -35.14 -11.50
C GLY A 151 0.72 -34.06 -12.56
N ASP A 152 1.09 -34.49 -13.77
CA ASP A 152 1.31 -33.60 -14.91
C ASP A 152 0.09 -32.70 -15.17
N GLY A 153 0.32 -31.40 -15.29
CA GLY A 153 -0.73 -30.40 -15.47
C GLY A 153 -1.46 -30.02 -14.17
N GLY A 154 -1.10 -30.59 -13.02
CA GLY A 154 -1.54 -30.12 -11.71
C GLY A 154 -1.02 -28.72 -11.35
N VAL A 155 -1.58 -28.11 -10.30
CA VAL A 155 -1.13 -26.79 -9.81
C VAL A 155 0.33 -26.86 -9.38
N ASP A 156 1.17 -25.97 -9.89
CA ASP A 156 2.62 -25.94 -9.57
C ASP A 156 3.04 -24.71 -8.75
N LEU A 157 2.21 -23.67 -8.73
CA LEU A 157 2.41 -22.45 -7.96
C LEU A 157 1.09 -21.96 -7.38
N ILE A 158 1.08 -21.67 -6.08
CA ILE A 158 -0.05 -21.07 -5.38
C ILE A 158 0.37 -19.68 -4.94
N VAL A 159 -0.39 -18.66 -5.32
CA VAL A 159 -0.23 -17.29 -4.83
C VAL A 159 -1.35 -17.00 -3.85
N LEU A 160 -0.99 -16.77 -2.59
CA LEU A 160 -1.93 -16.39 -1.55
C LEU A 160 -2.06 -14.87 -1.52
N GLY A 161 -3.30 -14.37 -1.58
CA GLY A 161 -3.60 -12.93 -1.64
C GLY A 161 -3.11 -12.17 -0.41
N THR A 162 -3.12 -12.82 0.76
CA THR A 162 -2.40 -12.37 1.96
C THR A 162 -2.15 -13.54 2.91
N CYS A 163 -0.88 -13.83 3.21
CA CYS A 163 -0.56 -14.97 4.08
C CYS A 163 -0.98 -14.80 5.54
N GLN A 164 -1.34 -13.57 5.95
CA GLN A 164 -1.94 -13.31 7.25
C GLN A 164 -3.24 -14.09 7.46
N TYR A 165 -4.06 -14.21 6.42
CA TYR A 165 -5.38 -14.87 6.51
C TYR A 165 -5.35 -16.24 5.83
N ASP A 166 -4.73 -16.31 4.66
CA ASP A 166 -4.84 -17.47 3.77
C ASP A 166 -4.02 -18.66 4.25
N LEU A 167 -2.83 -18.41 4.81
CA LEU A 167 -2.00 -19.47 5.34
C LEU A 167 -2.62 -20.14 6.57
N PRO A 168 -3.09 -19.41 7.61
CA PRO A 168 -3.87 -20.02 8.68
C PRO A 168 -5.05 -20.84 8.19
N TYR A 169 -5.79 -20.30 7.21
CA TYR A 169 -7.05 -20.88 6.76
C TYR A 169 -6.83 -22.22 6.03
N TRP A 170 -5.75 -22.34 5.23
CA TRP A 170 -5.50 -23.53 4.42
C TRP A 170 -4.27 -24.36 4.84
N HIS A 171 -3.56 -24.01 5.92
CA HIS A 171 -2.27 -24.62 6.25
C HIS A 171 -2.29 -26.15 6.22
N ASP A 172 -3.17 -26.77 6.99
CA ASP A 172 -3.20 -28.23 7.15
C ASP A 172 -3.58 -28.92 5.82
N ALA A 173 -4.57 -28.39 5.11
CA ALA A 173 -4.99 -28.93 3.82
C ALA A 173 -3.90 -28.79 2.74
N LEU A 174 -3.19 -27.65 2.72
CA LEU A 174 -2.04 -27.42 1.82
C LEU A 174 -0.90 -28.37 2.16
N LYS A 175 -0.58 -28.54 3.45
CA LYS A 175 0.44 -29.48 3.92
C LYS A 175 0.11 -30.91 3.46
N ASP A 176 -1.12 -31.37 3.69
CA ASP A 176 -1.55 -32.70 3.30
C ASP A 176 -1.53 -32.91 1.78
N ALA A 177 -1.94 -31.90 1.02
CA ALA A 177 -1.89 -31.92 -0.45
C ALA A 177 -0.44 -31.94 -0.95
N TRP A 178 0.45 -31.17 -0.31
CA TRP A 178 1.87 -31.14 -0.65
C TRP A 178 2.50 -32.49 -0.36
N GLU A 179 2.30 -33.08 0.82
CA GLU A 179 2.91 -34.35 1.25
C GLU A 179 2.51 -35.54 0.36
N ARG A 180 1.25 -35.60 -0.09
CA ARG A 180 0.73 -36.68 -0.93
C ARG A 180 1.27 -36.71 -2.37
N ARG A 181 1.76 -35.58 -2.89
CA ARG A 181 2.34 -35.50 -4.24
C ARG A 181 3.73 -36.11 -4.28
N ASP A 182 4.15 -36.66 -5.41
CA ASP A 182 5.55 -37.06 -5.58
C ASP A 182 6.48 -35.83 -5.69
N ALA A 183 7.79 -36.08 -5.74
CA ALA A 183 8.81 -35.03 -5.74
C ALA A 183 8.76 -34.14 -6.99
N ALA A 184 8.33 -34.66 -8.15
CA ALA A 184 8.31 -33.91 -9.40
C ALA A 184 7.11 -32.96 -9.49
N HIS A 185 6.03 -33.25 -8.76
CA HIS A 185 4.77 -32.51 -8.84
C HIS A 185 4.48 -31.62 -7.61
N LYS A 186 5.48 -31.38 -6.75
CA LYS A 186 5.33 -30.45 -5.61
C LYS A 186 5.08 -29.01 -6.10
N PHE A 187 4.16 -28.33 -5.43
CA PHE A 187 3.90 -26.90 -5.67
C PHE A 187 4.72 -26.01 -4.72
N LYS A 188 4.85 -24.73 -5.10
CA LYS A 188 5.38 -23.65 -4.25
C LYS A 188 4.26 -22.71 -3.81
N ILE A 189 4.50 -22.00 -2.71
CA ILE A 189 3.62 -20.96 -2.18
C ILE A 189 4.30 -19.59 -2.33
N VAL A 190 3.58 -18.63 -2.87
CA VAL A 190 3.93 -17.21 -2.89
C VAL A 190 3.03 -16.50 -1.91
N CYS A 191 3.63 -15.86 -0.92
CA CYS A 191 2.92 -15.12 0.12
C CYS A 191 2.97 -13.63 -0.14
N TYR A 192 1.83 -13.02 -0.47
CA TYR A 192 1.73 -11.57 -0.37
C TYR A 192 1.79 -11.11 1.08
N VAL A 193 2.65 -10.13 1.34
CA VAL A 193 2.87 -9.56 2.67
C VAL A 193 2.91 -8.04 2.60
N HIS A 194 2.30 -7.37 3.58
CA HIS A 194 2.23 -5.91 3.62
C HIS A 194 2.51 -5.30 5.00
N ASN A 195 2.67 -6.14 6.03
CA ASN A 195 2.99 -5.74 7.39
C ASN A 195 3.89 -6.78 8.06
N ALA A 196 5.15 -6.44 8.28
CA ALA A 196 6.14 -7.33 8.90
C ALA A 196 5.92 -7.55 10.41
N LYS A 197 5.03 -6.81 11.07
CA LYS A 197 4.63 -7.09 12.46
C LYS A 197 3.43 -8.03 12.59
N ASP A 198 2.74 -8.34 11.49
CA ASP A 198 1.58 -9.22 11.53
C ASP A 198 2.03 -10.67 11.55
N MET A 199 2.30 -11.22 12.74
CA MET A 199 3.18 -12.38 12.89
C MET A 199 2.54 -13.66 13.35
N ASP A 200 1.22 -13.68 13.57
CA ASP A 200 0.51 -14.90 13.98
C ASP A 200 0.68 -16.02 12.95
N TRP A 201 0.92 -15.66 11.68
CA TRP A 201 1.13 -16.63 10.60
C TRP A 201 2.56 -17.14 10.42
N ARG A 202 3.54 -16.55 11.10
CA ARG A 202 4.94 -17.01 11.05
C ARG A 202 5.11 -18.44 11.50
N ARG A 203 4.30 -18.92 12.44
CA ARG A 203 4.42 -20.28 13.01
C ARG A 203 4.32 -21.39 11.95
N TRP A 204 3.72 -21.09 10.80
CA TRP A 204 3.61 -22.02 9.67
C TRP A 204 4.77 -21.91 8.66
N VAL A 205 5.52 -20.81 8.66
CA VAL A 205 6.64 -20.59 7.74
C VAL A 205 7.78 -21.62 7.93
N PRO A 206 8.16 -22.05 9.15
CA PRO A 206 9.11 -23.15 9.39
C PRO A 206 8.82 -24.43 8.61
N TYR A 207 7.54 -24.77 8.41
CA TYR A 207 7.18 -25.96 7.66
C TYR A 207 7.57 -25.84 6.18
N TRP A 208 7.23 -24.71 5.56
CA TRP A 208 7.41 -24.47 4.13
C TRP A 208 8.84 -24.08 3.75
N SER A 209 9.51 -23.28 4.59
CA SER A 209 10.90 -22.83 4.39
C SER A 209 11.89 -24.00 4.30
N ARG A 210 11.83 -24.97 5.23
CA ARG A 210 12.64 -26.21 5.19
C ARG A 210 12.45 -27.08 3.94
N ARG A 211 11.36 -26.87 3.21
CA ARG A 211 11.06 -27.57 1.95
C ARG A 211 11.40 -26.71 0.73
N HIS A 212 12.00 -25.54 0.97
CA HIS A 212 12.16 -24.44 0.03
C HIS A 212 10.85 -24.10 -0.70
N ALA A 213 9.70 -24.32 -0.07
CA ALA A 213 8.39 -24.33 -0.71
C ALA A 213 7.62 -23.01 -0.57
N ILE A 214 8.27 -21.95 -0.06
CA ILE A 214 7.66 -20.64 0.16
C ILE A 214 8.58 -19.51 -0.32
N ARG A 215 7.99 -18.47 -0.88
CA ARG A 215 8.60 -17.17 -1.11
C ARG A 215 7.65 -16.06 -0.72
N LEU A 216 8.17 -14.89 -0.37
CA LEU A 216 7.37 -13.72 -0.02
C LEU A 216 7.40 -12.69 -1.16
N VAL A 217 6.31 -11.95 -1.30
CA VAL A 217 6.20 -10.79 -2.18
C VAL A 217 5.65 -9.64 -1.36
N ALA A 218 6.47 -8.61 -1.19
CA ALA A 218 6.14 -7.39 -0.49
C ALA A 218 5.68 -6.28 -1.44
N ILE A 219 4.89 -5.35 -0.91
CA ILE A 219 4.35 -4.18 -1.64
C ILE A 219 5.30 -2.96 -1.54
N GLY A 220 6.53 -3.16 -1.06
CA GLY A 220 7.54 -2.10 -0.96
C GLY A 220 8.87 -2.58 -0.41
N ASP A 221 9.94 -1.87 -0.76
CA ASP A 221 11.32 -2.23 -0.42
C ASP A 221 11.56 -2.30 1.09
N HIS A 222 11.02 -1.37 1.87
CA HIS A 222 11.18 -1.37 3.33
C HIS A 222 10.50 -2.56 3.99
N VAL A 223 9.34 -3.01 3.47
CA VAL A 223 8.66 -4.21 3.98
C VAL A 223 9.47 -5.46 3.66
N ALA A 224 9.99 -5.57 2.43
CA ALA A 224 10.87 -6.69 2.08
C ALA A 224 12.12 -6.74 2.98
N LYS A 225 12.78 -5.59 3.19
CA LYS A 225 13.93 -5.47 4.10
C LYS A 225 13.57 -5.86 5.54
N ALA A 226 12.39 -5.46 6.02
CA ALA A 226 11.92 -5.85 7.35
C ALA A 226 11.76 -7.38 7.46
N PHE A 227 11.13 -8.03 6.48
CA PHE A 227 11.03 -9.50 6.48
C PHE A 227 12.40 -10.18 6.41
N LEU A 228 13.32 -9.69 5.57
CA LEU A 228 14.69 -10.23 5.48
C LEU A 228 15.42 -10.12 6.83
N HIS A 229 15.34 -8.97 7.50
CA HIS A 229 15.92 -8.80 8.83
C HIS A 229 15.33 -9.80 9.83
N MET A 230 14.01 -9.94 9.83
CA MET A 230 13.31 -10.85 10.73
C MET A 230 13.60 -12.33 10.44
N PHE A 231 13.91 -12.68 9.20
CA PHE A 231 14.34 -14.01 8.81
C PHE A 231 15.78 -14.29 9.24
N ALA A 232 16.68 -13.30 9.14
CA ALA A 232 18.02 -13.40 9.70
C ALA A 232 17.97 -13.60 11.23
N GLU A 233 17.19 -12.81 11.95
CA GLU A 233 16.99 -12.99 13.41
C GLU A 233 16.42 -14.38 13.75
N ALA A 234 15.51 -14.91 12.94
CA ALA A 234 14.95 -16.23 13.15
C ALA A 234 15.96 -17.36 12.86
N ALA A 235 16.84 -17.18 11.87
CA ALA A 235 17.92 -18.11 11.57
C ALA A 235 18.96 -18.18 12.71
N ASP A 236 19.23 -17.05 13.36
CA ASP A 236 20.14 -16.96 14.52
C ASP A 236 19.48 -17.37 15.86
N SER A 237 18.21 -17.74 15.85
CA SER A 237 17.45 -18.06 17.06
C SER A 237 17.96 -19.31 17.79
N HIS A 238 18.01 -19.25 19.12
CA HIS A 238 18.27 -20.43 19.95
C HIS A 238 17.13 -21.46 19.93
N GLU A 239 15.94 -21.10 19.42
CA GLU A 239 14.83 -22.04 19.28
C GLU A 239 15.12 -23.00 18.10
N PRO A 240 15.24 -24.33 18.34
CA PRO A 240 15.63 -25.26 17.28
C PRO A 240 14.64 -25.32 16.12
N THR A 241 13.37 -25.00 16.37
CA THR A 241 12.34 -24.95 15.32
C THR A 241 12.60 -23.81 14.33
N LEU A 242 13.23 -22.71 14.76
CA LEU A 242 13.48 -21.53 13.94
C LEU A 242 14.87 -21.58 13.29
N SER A 243 15.93 -21.85 14.05
CA SER A 243 17.29 -21.93 13.49
C SER A 243 17.46 -23.05 12.47
N ALA A 244 16.77 -24.19 12.65
CA ALA A 244 16.78 -25.28 11.67
C ALA A 244 15.80 -25.07 10.49
N SER A 245 15.16 -23.90 10.38
CA SER A 245 14.13 -23.64 9.36
C SER A 245 14.62 -22.99 8.09
N ASP A 246 15.91 -22.69 7.96
CA ASP A 246 16.48 -22.14 6.72
C ASP A 246 15.86 -20.79 6.31
N PHE A 247 15.50 -19.96 7.30
CA PHE A 247 14.85 -18.68 7.07
C PHE A 247 15.68 -17.73 6.20
N GLU A 248 17.01 -17.77 6.35
CA GLU A 248 17.93 -16.90 5.60
C GLU A 248 17.84 -17.07 4.07
N HIS A 249 17.35 -18.22 3.60
CA HIS A 249 17.22 -18.55 2.17
C HIS A 249 15.79 -18.41 1.64
N VAL A 250 14.84 -17.91 2.44
CA VAL A 250 13.47 -17.64 1.94
C VAL A 250 13.50 -16.39 1.04
N PRO A 251 13.18 -16.50 -0.26
CA PRO A 251 13.22 -15.33 -1.15
C PRO A 251 12.14 -14.32 -0.78
N VAL A 252 12.49 -13.03 -0.80
CA VAL A 252 11.57 -11.92 -0.55
C VAL A 252 11.68 -10.92 -1.70
N ASP A 253 10.69 -10.92 -2.58
CA ASP A 253 10.62 -9.98 -3.70
C ASP A 253 9.76 -8.76 -3.40
N VAL A 254 9.91 -7.73 -4.23
CA VAL A 254 9.08 -6.53 -4.19
C VAL A 254 8.29 -6.45 -5.50
N HIS A 255 6.96 -6.49 -5.40
CA HIS A 255 6.05 -6.25 -6.52
C HIS A 255 5.14 -5.09 -6.17
N ILE A 256 5.14 -4.04 -6.99
CA ILE A 256 4.33 -2.85 -6.76
C ILE A 256 2.99 -3.03 -7.47
N PRO A 257 1.86 -3.10 -6.76
CA PRO A 257 0.55 -3.32 -7.37
C PRO A 257 0.10 -2.05 -8.09
N LEU A 258 0.39 -2.00 -9.38
CA LEU A 258 0.18 -0.83 -10.23
C LEU A 258 -0.57 -1.23 -11.49
N LEU A 259 -1.87 -0.98 -11.53
CA LEU A 259 -2.72 -1.22 -12.68
C LEU A 259 -2.66 -0.06 -13.68
N ASP A 260 -2.87 -0.34 -14.97
CA ASP A 260 -3.01 0.72 -15.98
C ASP A 260 -4.48 1.09 -16.13
N ILE A 261 -4.98 1.94 -15.24
CA ILE A 261 -6.38 2.38 -15.28
C ILE A 261 -6.60 3.26 -16.54
N PRO A 262 -7.47 2.86 -17.48
CA PRO A 262 -7.74 3.62 -18.69
C PRO A 262 -8.64 4.82 -18.38
N ASN A 263 -8.70 5.77 -19.31
CA ASN A 263 -9.66 6.87 -19.30
C ASN A 263 -9.64 7.73 -18.02
N LEU A 264 -8.49 7.81 -17.35
CA LEU A 264 -8.32 8.71 -16.21
C LEU A 264 -8.61 10.16 -16.64
N PRO A 265 -9.26 10.96 -15.78
CA PRO A 265 -9.58 12.35 -16.06
C PRO A 265 -8.37 13.17 -16.51
N VAL A 266 -8.53 13.89 -17.62
CA VAL A 266 -7.48 14.79 -18.13
C VAL A 266 -7.63 16.16 -17.47
N LYS A 267 -6.59 16.58 -16.74
CA LYS A 267 -6.55 17.89 -16.08
C LYS A 267 -5.84 18.91 -16.95
N VAL A 268 -6.58 19.93 -17.39
CA VAL A 268 -6.04 21.03 -18.21
C VAL A 268 -5.18 21.98 -17.34
N SER A 269 -4.17 22.60 -17.94
CA SER A 269 -3.31 23.62 -17.33
C SER A 269 -3.40 24.93 -18.12
N PRO A 270 -3.25 26.11 -17.48
CA PRO A 270 -3.01 26.33 -16.05
C PRO A 270 -4.26 26.04 -15.20
N ARG A 271 -4.06 25.60 -13.95
CA ARG A 271 -5.15 25.34 -12.99
C ARG A 271 -4.69 25.61 -11.54
N HIS A 272 -5.66 25.84 -10.66
CA HIS A 272 -5.42 25.98 -9.22
C HIS A 272 -5.34 24.62 -8.54
N LEU A 273 -4.58 24.53 -7.44
CA LEU A 273 -4.60 23.38 -6.54
C LEU A 273 -5.86 23.48 -5.68
N THR A 274 -6.90 22.75 -6.05
CA THR A 274 -8.25 22.84 -5.44
C THR A 274 -8.63 21.62 -4.61
N LYS A 275 -8.06 20.45 -4.89
CA LYS A 275 -8.47 19.20 -4.22
C LYS A 275 -7.27 18.45 -3.69
N ALA A 276 -7.20 18.26 -2.38
CA ALA A 276 -6.30 17.28 -1.77
C ALA A 276 -7.11 16.07 -1.29
N VAL A 277 -6.51 14.87 -1.32
CA VAL A 277 -7.16 13.64 -0.86
C VAL A 277 -6.37 13.00 0.28
N ILE A 278 -7.05 12.58 1.34
CA ILE A 278 -6.56 11.55 2.26
C ILE A 278 -7.39 10.29 2.01
N GLN A 279 -6.72 9.19 1.71
CA GLN A 279 -7.36 7.91 1.42
C GLN A 279 -7.04 6.87 2.49
N GLY A 280 -8.04 6.06 2.82
CA GLY A 280 -7.92 4.90 3.71
C GLY A 280 -9.06 4.80 4.73
N LYS A 281 -8.92 3.89 5.68
CA LYS A 281 -9.83 3.85 6.84
C LYS A 281 -9.68 5.15 7.64
N PHE A 282 -10.78 5.69 8.15
CA PHE A 282 -10.77 6.93 8.90
C PHE A 282 -10.37 6.72 10.38
N GLU A 283 -9.16 6.19 10.57
CA GLU A 283 -8.57 5.84 11.87
C GLU A 283 -7.47 6.83 12.24
N MET A 284 -7.58 7.47 13.41
CA MET A 284 -6.68 8.53 13.89
C MET A 284 -5.27 8.01 14.18
N GLU A 285 -5.15 6.73 14.51
CA GLU A 285 -3.88 6.05 14.79
C GLU A 285 -3.10 5.79 13.49
N ARG A 286 -3.79 5.76 12.34
CA ARG A 286 -3.17 5.53 11.03
C ARG A 286 -2.94 6.80 10.24
N ARG A 287 -3.75 7.83 10.47
CA ARG A 287 -3.73 9.08 9.73
C ARG A 287 -3.87 10.27 10.68
N ASP A 288 -3.03 11.28 10.48
CA ASP A 288 -2.92 12.43 11.36
C ASP A 288 -4.00 13.49 11.08
N TYR A 289 -5.27 13.08 11.15
CA TYR A 289 -6.40 13.98 10.88
C TYR A 289 -6.49 15.13 11.89
N ALA A 290 -6.16 14.86 13.16
CA ALA A 290 -6.19 15.89 14.21
C ALA A 290 -5.31 17.09 13.85
N ARG A 291 -4.03 16.84 13.55
CA ARG A 291 -3.11 17.92 13.20
C ARG A 291 -3.51 18.58 11.88
N ILE A 292 -3.90 17.80 10.86
CA ILE A 292 -4.28 18.35 9.55
C ILE A 292 -5.50 19.26 9.67
N PHE A 293 -6.54 18.86 10.41
CA PHE A 293 -7.72 19.70 10.61
C PHE A 293 -7.39 20.96 11.39
N GLN A 294 -6.62 20.86 12.49
CA GLN A 294 -6.22 22.02 13.27
C GLN A 294 -5.41 23.01 12.42
N GLU A 295 -4.38 22.54 11.72
CA GLU A 295 -3.55 23.38 10.87
C GLU A 295 -4.36 24.01 9.72
N LEU A 296 -5.37 23.33 9.19
CA LEU A 296 -6.26 23.87 8.16
C LEU A 296 -7.15 24.98 8.71
N ILE A 297 -7.71 24.81 9.91
CA ILE A 297 -8.47 25.84 10.63
C ILE A 297 -7.59 27.07 10.89
N ASP A 298 -6.38 26.86 11.42
CA ASP A 298 -5.44 27.95 11.70
C ASP A 298 -5.09 28.73 10.43
N SER A 299 -4.80 28.01 9.34
CA SER A 299 -4.49 28.59 8.03
C SER A 299 -5.66 29.34 7.39
N LEU A 300 -6.90 28.85 7.56
CA LEU A 300 -8.12 29.52 7.10
C LEU A 300 -8.45 30.77 7.93
N ASN A 301 -8.17 30.76 9.23
CA ASN A 301 -8.32 31.94 10.09
C ASN A 301 -7.31 33.03 9.73
N GLU A 302 -6.08 32.64 9.37
CA GLU A 302 -5.03 33.58 8.96
C GLU A 302 -5.33 34.25 7.63
N ASP A 303 -5.70 33.47 6.59
CA ASP A 303 -5.97 33.97 5.25
C ASP A 303 -7.03 33.12 4.52
N PRO A 304 -8.32 33.36 4.77
CA PRO A 304 -9.40 32.57 4.16
C PRO A 304 -9.48 32.78 2.64
N ALA A 305 -9.03 33.93 2.14
CA ALA A 305 -9.06 34.26 0.71
C ALA A 305 -8.08 33.39 -0.09
N ALA A 306 -6.90 33.06 0.46
CA ALA A 306 -5.96 32.12 -0.14
C ALA A 306 -6.58 30.73 -0.39
N TRP A 307 -7.57 30.34 0.43
CA TRP A 307 -8.29 29.07 0.30
C TRP A 307 -9.60 29.18 -0.49
N GLY A 308 -10.01 30.38 -0.89
CA GLY A 308 -11.26 30.62 -1.61
C GLY A 308 -12.50 30.65 -0.71
N TYR A 309 -12.35 31.09 0.54
CA TYR A 309 -13.42 31.16 1.54
C TYR A 309 -13.62 32.59 2.07
N HIS A 310 -14.78 32.85 2.65
CA HIS A 310 -15.02 34.04 3.48
C HIS A 310 -14.43 33.86 4.90
N PRO A 311 -14.03 34.94 5.58
CA PRO A 311 -13.60 34.86 6.97
C PRO A 311 -14.73 34.34 7.87
N LEU A 312 -14.33 33.56 8.88
CA LEU A 312 -15.23 33.12 9.94
C LEU A 312 -15.56 34.32 10.83
N VAL A 313 -16.84 34.66 10.93
CA VAL A 313 -17.37 35.74 11.77
C VAL A 313 -18.26 35.15 12.85
N ALA A 314 -18.50 35.88 13.95
CA ALA A 314 -19.23 35.37 15.11
C ALA A 314 -20.65 34.81 14.82
N SER A 315 -21.28 35.21 13.72
CA SER A 315 -22.59 34.71 13.28
C SER A 315 -22.52 33.39 12.49
N ARG A 316 -21.32 32.92 12.13
CA ARG A 316 -21.10 31.71 11.33
C ARG A 316 -20.35 30.67 12.16
N ARG A 317 -20.66 29.41 11.87
CA ARG A 317 -20.04 28.24 12.52
C ARG A 317 -19.03 27.53 11.63
N ALA A 318 -19.06 27.79 10.31
CA ALA A 318 -18.19 27.19 9.31
C ALA A 318 -17.66 28.24 8.31
N PHE A 319 -16.52 27.94 7.68
CA PHE A 319 -16.00 28.73 6.57
C PHE A 319 -16.88 28.54 5.32
N GLU A 320 -17.46 29.62 4.78
CA GLU A 320 -18.32 29.56 3.60
C GLU A 320 -17.50 29.80 2.30
N PRO A 321 -17.70 29.00 1.24
CA PRO A 321 -17.05 29.21 -0.04
C PRO A 321 -17.33 30.61 -0.61
N ASN A 322 -16.29 31.29 -1.10
CA ASN A 322 -16.44 32.57 -1.80
C ASN A 322 -16.50 32.33 -3.32
N HIS A 323 -17.72 32.19 -3.85
CA HIS A 323 -17.96 31.95 -5.28
C HIS A 323 -17.67 33.16 -6.19
N GLU A 324 -17.48 34.35 -5.61
CA GLU A 324 -17.09 35.56 -6.33
C GLU A 324 -15.56 35.69 -6.46
N SER A 325 -14.80 34.89 -5.72
CA SER A 325 -13.34 34.88 -5.77
C SER A 325 -12.84 34.30 -7.10
N SER A 326 -11.78 34.90 -7.65
CA SER A 326 -11.01 34.30 -8.75
C SER A 326 -10.25 33.04 -8.32
N VAL A 327 -10.09 32.84 -7.01
CA VAL A 327 -9.45 31.68 -6.39
C VAL A 327 -10.53 30.68 -5.98
N PRO A 328 -10.67 29.54 -6.68
CA PRO A 328 -11.75 28.59 -6.43
C PRO A 328 -11.61 27.89 -5.07
N PRO A 329 -12.70 27.63 -4.33
CA PRO A 329 -12.66 27.00 -3.00
C PRO A 329 -11.85 25.71 -2.97
N PHE A 330 -10.93 25.59 -2.00
CA PHE A 330 -10.17 24.37 -1.75
C PHE A 330 -11.00 23.32 -1.01
N GLN A 331 -10.84 22.05 -1.35
CA GLN A 331 -11.49 20.93 -0.67
C GLN A 331 -10.46 19.88 -0.24
N LEU A 332 -10.58 19.43 1.02
CA LEU A 332 -9.92 18.22 1.51
C LEU A 332 -10.91 17.05 1.43
N LEU A 333 -10.65 16.13 0.51
CA LEU A 333 -11.47 14.95 0.31
C LEU A 333 -10.99 13.82 1.22
N LEU A 334 -11.87 13.25 2.02
CA LEU A 334 -11.62 12.03 2.78
C LEU A 334 -12.31 10.88 2.08
N VAL A 335 -11.53 9.93 1.56
CA VAL A 335 -12.06 8.86 0.70
C VAL A 335 -11.73 7.50 1.29
N GLY A 336 -12.74 6.75 1.72
CA GLY A 336 -12.52 5.45 2.36
C GLY A 336 -13.72 4.94 3.13
N SER A 337 -13.49 4.46 4.36
CA SER A 337 -14.52 3.78 5.16
C SER A 337 -14.43 4.20 6.63
N GLN A 338 -15.48 3.86 7.40
CA GLN A 338 -15.68 4.23 8.81
C GLN A 338 -16.16 5.68 9.02
N TYR A 339 -16.30 6.07 10.29
CA TYR A 339 -16.73 7.40 10.70
C TYR A 339 -15.55 8.19 11.27
N LEU A 340 -15.53 9.48 10.97
CA LEU A 340 -14.59 10.44 11.54
C LEU A 340 -15.36 11.75 11.73
N GLY A 341 -15.24 12.34 12.92
CA GLY A 341 -15.78 13.66 13.19
C GLY A 341 -14.97 14.72 12.45
N VAL A 342 -15.65 15.50 11.61
CA VAL A 342 -15.09 16.70 11.00
C VAL A 342 -15.45 17.88 11.90
N PRO A 343 -14.50 18.76 12.28
CA PRO A 343 -14.80 19.98 13.02
C PRO A 343 -15.85 20.83 12.31
N GLU A 344 -16.73 21.48 13.07
CA GLU A 344 -17.85 22.27 12.53
C GLU A 344 -17.35 23.39 11.61
N GLU A 345 -16.19 23.98 11.95
CA GLU A 345 -15.53 25.01 11.16
C GLU A 345 -15.23 24.57 9.73
N LEU A 346 -14.96 23.28 9.53
CA LEU A 346 -14.52 22.69 8.27
C LEU A 346 -15.64 22.03 7.46
N GLU A 347 -16.91 22.20 7.84
CA GLU A 347 -18.05 21.52 7.19
C GLU A 347 -18.09 21.70 5.66
N HIS A 348 -17.70 22.87 5.16
CA HIS A 348 -17.68 23.16 3.71
C HIS A 348 -16.30 22.98 3.06
N VAL A 349 -15.28 22.68 3.85
CA VAL A 349 -13.88 22.50 3.40
C VAL A 349 -13.55 21.02 3.26
N VAL A 350 -14.05 20.18 4.17
CA VAL A 350 -13.78 18.74 4.20
C VAL A 350 -14.98 17.97 3.67
N VAL A 351 -14.77 17.19 2.61
CA VAL A 351 -15.83 16.38 1.98
C VAL A 351 -15.53 14.90 2.17
N VAL A 352 -16.47 14.17 2.76
CA VAL A 352 -16.28 12.75 3.11
C VAL A 352 -17.01 11.84 2.12
N HIS A 353 -16.27 10.98 1.44
CA HIS A 353 -16.76 9.96 0.54
C HIS A 353 -16.52 8.57 1.14
N ARG A 354 -17.60 7.83 1.39
CA ARG A 354 -17.56 6.51 2.02
C ARG A 354 -17.92 5.41 1.03
N ASP A 355 -17.19 4.30 1.11
CA ASP A 355 -17.57 3.01 0.52
C ASP A 355 -17.92 3.09 -0.97
N LEU A 356 -17.20 3.93 -1.71
CA LEU A 356 -17.41 4.13 -3.14
C LEU A 356 -17.06 2.84 -3.91
N PRO A 357 -17.84 2.49 -4.96
CA PRO A 357 -17.41 1.51 -5.94
C PRO A 357 -16.07 1.89 -6.58
N TYR A 358 -15.25 0.92 -6.95
CA TYR A 358 -13.88 1.12 -7.46
C TYR A 358 -13.80 2.13 -8.61
N LYS A 359 -14.72 2.09 -9.58
CA LYS A 359 -14.74 3.07 -10.69
C LYS A 359 -14.91 4.51 -10.19
N GLY A 360 -15.91 4.75 -9.32
CA GLY A 360 -16.14 6.07 -8.74
C GLY A 360 -15.03 6.51 -7.78
N PHE A 361 -14.46 5.56 -7.04
CA PHE A 361 -13.30 5.78 -6.18
C PHE A 361 -12.06 6.21 -6.97
N TYR A 362 -11.75 5.50 -8.06
CA TYR A 362 -10.65 5.83 -8.97
C TYR A 362 -10.86 7.17 -9.65
N GLU A 363 -12.05 7.42 -10.20
CA GLU A 363 -12.37 8.69 -10.84
C GLU A 363 -12.25 9.87 -9.87
N LEU A 364 -12.73 9.73 -8.63
CA LEU A 364 -12.65 10.79 -7.61
C LEU A 364 -11.21 11.15 -7.27
N ILE A 365 -10.36 10.15 -7.01
CA ILE A 365 -8.96 10.38 -6.63
C ILE A 365 -8.13 10.84 -7.82
N ALA A 366 -8.39 10.28 -9.01
CA ALA A 366 -7.74 10.72 -10.25
C ALA A 366 -8.14 12.15 -10.63
N ASN A 367 -9.30 12.65 -10.20
CA ASN A 367 -9.71 14.04 -10.37
C ASN A 367 -9.11 15.00 -9.32
N ALA A 368 -8.54 14.51 -8.22
CA ALA A 368 -7.92 15.37 -7.21
C ALA A 368 -6.54 15.88 -7.64
N ASP A 369 -6.08 17.01 -7.11
CA ASP A 369 -4.80 17.59 -7.50
C ASP A 369 -3.61 16.92 -6.84
N ILE A 370 -3.78 16.45 -5.59
CA ILE A 370 -2.70 15.86 -4.80
C ILE A 370 -3.23 14.87 -3.75
N VAL A 371 -2.48 13.80 -3.48
CA VAL A 371 -2.76 12.86 -2.39
C VAL A 371 -1.85 13.15 -1.20
N LEU A 372 -2.41 13.13 0.01
CA LEU A 372 -1.71 13.24 1.27
C LEU A 372 -1.67 11.86 1.94
N PRO A 373 -0.49 11.23 2.09
CA PRO A 373 -0.39 9.98 2.86
C PRO A 373 -0.79 10.16 4.32
N ALA A 374 -0.52 11.34 4.89
CA ALA A 374 -0.93 11.77 6.23
C ALA A 374 -0.60 10.74 7.34
N PHE A 375 0.53 10.04 7.28
CA PHE A 375 0.85 8.99 8.25
C PHE A 375 1.03 9.55 9.67
N ALA A 376 0.26 9.02 10.62
CA ALA A 376 0.38 9.31 12.05
C ALA A 376 1.43 8.45 12.77
N ASP A 377 1.84 7.35 12.16
CA ASP A 377 2.67 6.33 12.80
C ASP A 377 3.88 5.92 11.93
N ASN A 378 4.97 5.58 12.61
CA ASN A 378 6.25 5.22 11.99
C ASN A 378 6.24 3.84 11.32
N SER A 379 5.26 2.96 11.61
CA SER A 379 5.22 1.63 10.98
C SER A 379 5.20 1.71 9.45
N TYR A 380 4.61 2.76 8.87
CA TYR A 380 4.60 2.99 7.43
C TYR A 380 5.97 3.29 6.82
N TYR A 381 6.97 3.59 7.65
CA TYR A 381 8.35 3.82 7.24
C TYR A 381 9.29 2.65 7.51
N GLU A 382 8.83 1.66 8.26
CA GLU A 382 9.68 0.60 8.82
C GLU A 382 9.24 -0.79 8.36
N ILE A 383 7.94 -1.09 8.47
CA ILE A 383 7.45 -2.47 8.46
C ILE A 383 6.13 -2.66 7.71
N ARG A 384 5.42 -1.58 7.37
CA ARG A 384 4.08 -1.62 6.80
C ARG A 384 4.04 -0.85 5.48
N ALA A 385 3.49 -1.47 4.45
CA ALA A 385 3.19 -0.81 3.19
C ALA A 385 1.83 -0.09 3.28
N SER A 386 1.71 1.03 2.58
CA SER A 386 0.47 1.78 2.46
C SER A 386 -0.10 1.66 1.05
N SER A 387 -1.33 1.16 0.93
CA SER A 387 -2.04 1.13 -0.35
C SER A 387 -2.27 2.54 -0.92
N THR A 388 -2.29 3.58 -0.08
CA THR A 388 -2.39 4.98 -0.52
C THR A 388 -1.27 5.36 -1.49
N LEU A 389 -0.05 4.83 -1.31
CA LEU A 389 1.07 5.17 -2.20
C LEU A 389 0.94 4.50 -3.56
N ALA A 390 0.63 3.19 -3.58
CA ALA A 390 0.41 2.45 -4.82
C ALA A 390 -0.76 3.07 -5.61
N LEU A 391 -1.88 3.30 -4.93
CA LEU A 391 -3.09 3.88 -5.52
C LEU A 391 -2.87 5.28 -6.10
N ALA A 392 -2.18 6.16 -5.39
CA ALA A 392 -1.92 7.50 -5.91
C ALA A 392 -1.12 7.45 -7.22
N THR A 393 -0.14 6.54 -7.29
CA THR A 393 0.64 6.34 -8.51
C THR A 393 -0.13 5.65 -9.63
N GLU A 394 -1.03 4.71 -9.30
CA GLU A 394 -1.95 4.05 -10.23
C GLU A 394 -2.86 5.07 -10.92
N LEU A 395 -3.37 6.04 -10.14
CA LEU A 395 -4.32 7.04 -10.59
C LEU A 395 -3.69 8.33 -11.11
N ARG A 396 -2.36 8.36 -11.27
CA ARG A 396 -1.59 9.51 -11.77
C ARG A 396 -1.85 10.80 -10.97
N THR A 397 -2.07 10.66 -9.66
CA THR A 397 -2.23 11.80 -8.75
C THR A 397 -0.96 11.94 -7.91
N PRO A 398 -0.24 13.06 -8.02
CA PRO A 398 1.02 13.21 -7.30
C PRO A 398 0.78 13.21 -5.79
N MET A 399 1.76 12.71 -5.05
CA MET A 399 1.68 12.69 -3.58
C MET A 399 2.52 13.81 -2.97
N LEU A 400 1.99 14.46 -1.93
CA LEU A 400 2.78 15.37 -1.10
C LEU A 400 3.52 14.57 -0.03
N VAL A 401 4.84 14.44 -0.18
CA VAL A 401 5.64 13.55 0.66
C VAL A 401 6.92 14.21 1.15
N THR A 402 7.58 13.58 2.12
CA THR A 402 8.92 13.99 2.56
C THR A 402 10.00 13.16 1.87
N ALA A 403 11.26 13.60 1.97
CA ALA A 403 12.41 12.81 1.52
C ALA A 403 12.52 11.44 2.25
N ARG A 404 12.02 11.33 3.48
CA ARG A 404 11.96 10.04 4.20
C ARG A 404 11.03 9.06 3.49
N THR A 405 9.83 9.51 3.12
CA THR A 405 8.85 8.70 2.39
C THR A 405 9.42 8.16 1.08
N ARG A 406 10.12 9.01 0.32
CA ARG A 406 10.78 8.63 -0.94
C ARG A 406 11.78 7.49 -0.74
N ARG A 407 12.73 7.67 0.18
CA ARG A 407 13.75 6.66 0.49
C ARG A 407 13.18 5.35 1.02
N THR A 408 12.12 5.42 1.83
CA THR A 408 11.45 4.24 2.39
C THR A 408 10.84 3.39 1.29
N TYR A 409 9.99 3.99 0.44
CA TYR A 409 9.19 3.22 -0.51
C TYR A 409 9.95 2.90 -1.80
N GLY A 410 11.01 3.66 -2.13
CA GLY A 410 11.90 3.39 -3.26
C GLY A 410 11.28 3.66 -4.63
N PHE A 411 10.16 3.02 -4.95
CA PHE A 411 9.48 3.18 -6.23
C PHE A 411 8.92 4.59 -6.46
N VAL A 412 8.64 5.34 -5.39
CA VAL A 412 8.19 6.75 -5.42
C VAL A 412 9.33 7.76 -5.26
N ASP A 413 10.59 7.32 -5.25
CA ASP A 413 11.75 8.23 -5.23
C ASP A 413 12.00 8.84 -6.61
N ASP A 414 10.98 9.55 -7.12
CA ASP A 414 10.99 10.12 -8.46
C ASP A 414 10.14 11.39 -8.50
N ASP A 415 10.74 12.50 -8.94
CA ASP A 415 10.04 13.79 -9.00
C ASP A 415 8.84 13.77 -9.96
N ARG A 416 8.81 12.84 -10.92
CA ARG A 416 7.71 12.68 -11.88
C ARG A 416 6.39 12.28 -11.22
N VAL A 417 6.43 11.71 -10.00
CA VAL A 417 5.25 11.15 -9.32
C VAL A 417 4.98 11.71 -7.93
N VAL A 418 5.90 12.50 -7.38
CA VAL A 418 5.73 13.13 -6.05
C VAL A 418 6.05 14.61 -6.04
N VAL A 419 5.46 15.30 -5.08
CA VAL A 419 5.86 16.64 -4.63
C VAL A 419 6.59 16.47 -3.30
N THR A 420 7.86 16.86 -3.25
CA THR A 420 8.68 16.68 -2.05
C THR A 420 8.70 17.95 -1.22
N ARG A 421 8.04 17.93 -0.06
CA ARG A 421 8.10 19.00 0.93
C ARG A 421 9.26 18.78 1.91
N PRO A 422 9.88 19.85 2.44
CA PRO A 422 10.75 19.71 3.61
C PRO A 422 9.93 19.19 4.79
N ALA A 423 10.51 18.31 5.61
CA ALA A 423 9.81 17.71 6.74
C ALA A 423 9.34 18.75 7.76
N ALA A 424 10.06 19.87 7.89
CA ALA A 424 9.73 20.99 8.78
C ALA A 424 8.47 21.77 8.36
N MET A 425 8.12 21.76 7.07
CA MET A 425 6.90 22.38 6.53
C MET A 425 5.77 21.37 6.56
N SER A 426 4.67 21.65 7.25
CA SER A 426 3.55 20.73 7.34
C SER A 426 2.85 20.50 5.99
N GLU A 427 1.98 19.48 5.90
CA GLU A 427 1.15 19.26 4.71
C GLU A 427 0.31 20.49 4.36
N VAL A 428 -0.38 21.10 5.34
CA VAL A 428 -1.25 22.27 5.11
C VAL A 428 -0.43 23.49 4.67
N GLN A 429 0.74 23.72 5.29
CA GLN A 429 1.63 24.80 4.88
C GLN A 429 2.13 24.63 3.44
N ALA A 430 2.53 23.41 3.07
CA ALA A 430 2.98 23.11 1.72
C ALA A 430 1.84 23.24 0.70
N LEU A 431 0.63 22.80 1.03
CA LEU A 431 -0.56 22.99 0.19
C LEU A 431 -0.86 24.48 -0.03
N ARG A 432 -0.84 25.30 1.03
CA ARG A 432 -1.01 26.75 0.91
C ARG A 432 0.04 27.34 -0.01
N ALA A 433 1.32 27.04 0.23
CA ALA A 433 2.42 27.58 -0.57
C ALA A 433 2.30 27.20 -2.06
N LEU A 434 2.06 25.93 -2.37
CA LEU A 434 1.89 25.45 -3.74
C LEU A 434 0.66 26.04 -4.44
N ARG A 435 -0.38 26.35 -3.67
CA ARG A 435 -1.63 26.92 -4.16
C ARG A 435 -1.51 28.42 -4.42
N THR A 436 -0.85 29.17 -3.54
CA THR A 436 -0.66 30.63 -3.66
C THR A 436 0.55 31.01 -4.50
N GLY A 437 1.49 30.08 -4.70
CA GLY A 437 2.80 30.39 -5.27
C GLY A 437 3.74 31.09 -4.29
N ASP A 438 3.40 31.14 -3.00
CA ASP A 438 4.12 31.90 -1.98
C ASP A 438 4.37 31.08 -0.71
N ALA A 439 5.65 30.91 -0.37
CA ALA A 439 6.11 30.22 0.84
C ALA A 439 6.66 31.17 1.91
N ALA A 440 6.55 32.50 1.73
CA ALA A 440 7.13 33.51 2.60
C ALA A 440 6.71 33.34 4.06
N ALA A 441 5.41 33.13 4.31
CA ALA A 441 4.88 32.94 5.67
C ALA A 441 5.58 31.81 6.42
N PHE A 442 5.89 30.69 5.75
CA PHE A 442 6.67 29.61 6.35
C PHE A 442 8.13 30.01 6.56
N LEU A 443 8.76 30.63 5.55
CA LEU A 443 10.19 30.97 5.60
C LEU A 443 10.51 32.02 6.66
N THR A 444 9.57 32.91 7.01
CA THR A 444 9.74 33.90 8.07
C THR A 444 9.37 33.38 9.46
N PHE A 445 8.84 32.16 9.56
CA PHE A 445 8.38 31.59 10.83
C PHE A 445 9.55 31.03 11.64
N ASP A 446 9.67 31.44 12.91
CA ASP A 446 10.56 30.80 13.90
C ASP A 446 9.75 29.82 14.73
N ARG A 447 9.67 28.58 14.25
CA ARG A 447 8.90 27.51 14.92
C ARG A 447 9.48 27.11 16.28
N ALA A 448 10.79 27.24 16.45
CA ALA A 448 11.48 26.79 17.65
C ALA A 448 11.60 27.90 18.72
N GLY A 449 11.32 29.15 18.36
CA GLY A 449 11.46 30.31 19.25
C GLY A 449 12.92 30.59 19.61
N VAL A 450 13.87 30.22 18.74
CA VAL A 450 15.32 30.32 19.00
C VAL A 450 15.96 31.53 18.32
N GLY A 451 15.16 32.44 17.76
CA GLY A 451 15.63 33.61 17.02
C GLY A 451 16.13 33.29 15.62
N MET A 452 15.78 32.13 15.06
CA MET A 452 16.15 31.70 13.72
C MET A 452 14.92 31.26 12.94
N THR A 453 14.64 31.95 11.85
CA THR A 453 13.54 31.63 10.94
C THR A 453 13.84 30.39 10.10
N MET A 454 12.78 29.74 9.59
CA MET A 454 12.93 28.60 8.68
C MET A 454 13.77 28.92 7.44
N GLY A 455 13.66 30.16 6.94
CA GLY A 455 14.41 30.63 5.78
C GLY A 455 15.89 30.84 6.08
N GLU A 456 16.32 31.05 7.31
CA GLU A 456 17.75 31.18 7.65
C GLU A 456 18.46 29.83 7.67
N MET A 457 17.73 28.72 7.77
CA MET A 457 18.29 27.38 7.64
C MET A 457 18.49 27.00 6.17
N PRO A 458 19.75 26.91 5.66
CA PRO A 458 20.01 26.78 4.22
C PRO A 458 19.37 25.53 3.59
N GLY A 459 19.40 24.40 4.30
CA GLY A 459 18.78 23.16 3.82
C GLY A 459 17.26 23.22 3.73
N VAL A 460 16.60 23.94 4.64
CA VAL A 460 15.14 24.13 4.60
C VAL A 460 14.77 25.07 3.46
N ARG A 461 15.46 26.22 3.34
CA ARG A 461 15.24 27.17 2.23
C ARG A 461 15.39 26.49 0.87
N ALA A 462 16.50 25.79 0.64
CA ALA A 462 16.76 25.10 -0.63
C ALA A 462 15.69 24.04 -0.95
N ALA A 463 15.20 23.31 0.06
CA ALA A 463 14.12 22.35 -0.10
C ALA A 463 12.78 23.02 -0.45
N VAL A 464 12.46 24.17 0.16
CA VAL A 464 11.27 24.97 -0.20
C VAL A 464 11.38 25.50 -1.63
N GLU A 465 12.50 26.11 -1.99
CA GLU A 465 12.74 26.62 -3.35
C GLU A 465 12.65 25.50 -4.41
N THR A 466 13.18 24.32 -4.10
CA THR A 466 13.06 23.14 -4.96
C THR A 466 11.61 22.68 -5.11
N MET A 467 10.85 22.62 -4.00
CA MET A 467 9.43 22.26 -4.03
C MET A 467 8.62 23.26 -4.87
N MET A 468 8.85 24.55 -4.65
CA MET A 468 8.13 25.63 -5.33
C MET A 468 8.47 25.70 -6.82
N SER A 469 9.75 25.55 -7.19
CA SER A 469 10.18 25.57 -8.60
C SER A 469 9.70 24.37 -9.40
N LYS A 470 9.67 23.16 -8.81
CA LYS A 470 9.11 21.96 -9.46
C LYS A 470 7.57 21.98 -9.50
N GLY A 471 6.94 22.66 -8.55
CA GLY A 471 5.49 22.72 -8.41
C GLY A 471 4.84 21.35 -8.22
N TRP A 472 3.52 21.30 -8.41
CA TRP A 472 2.69 20.12 -8.13
C TRP A 472 2.07 19.46 -9.36
N VAL A 473 2.10 20.11 -10.53
CA VAL A 473 1.57 19.55 -11.77
C VAL A 473 2.59 18.57 -12.37
N ARG A 474 2.12 17.43 -12.87
CA ARG A 474 2.92 16.42 -13.58
C ARG A 474 2.30 16.13 -14.93
N SER A 475 3.12 15.95 -15.95
CA SER A 475 2.65 15.64 -17.30
C SER A 475 2.32 14.16 -17.46
N ALA A 476 1.40 13.84 -18.37
CA ALA A 476 1.07 12.44 -18.68
C ALA A 476 2.28 11.65 -19.19
N GLY A 477 3.20 12.30 -19.92
CA GLY A 477 4.42 11.67 -20.44
C GLY A 477 5.41 11.29 -19.34
N GLU A 478 5.58 12.14 -18.32
CA GLU A 478 6.40 11.84 -17.14
C GLU A 478 5.87 10.64 -16.37
N TRP A 479 4.55 10.59 -16.14
CA TRP A 479 3.89 9.45 -15.51
C TRP A 479 4.10 8.16 -16.30
N GLU A 480 3.92 8.19 -17.61
CA GLU A 480 4.10 7.01 -18.47
C GLU A 480 5.54 6.50 -18.45
N GLN A 481 6.52 7.39 -18.53
CA GLN A 481 7.92 7.02 -18.50
C GLN A 481 8.31 6.36 -17.17
N TRP A 482 7.82 6.89 -16.04
CA TRP A 482 8.04 6.28 -14.74
C TRP A 482 7.35 4.91 -14.60
N ARG A 483 6.07 4.81 -15.02
CA ARG A 483 5.28 3.56 -14.92
C ARG A 483 5.91 2.41 -15.70
N LYS A 484 6.41 2.67 -16.91
CA LYS A 484 7.16 1.66 -17.69
C LYS A 484 8.35 1.08 -16.92
N GLY A 485 9.06 1.90 -16.14
CA GLY A 485 10.16 1.44 -15.30
C GLY A 485 9.69 0.54 -14.16
N VAL A 486 8.57 0.86 -13.52
CA VAL A 486 7.99 0.03 -12.46
C VAL A 486 7.46 -1.30 -13.03
N TRP A 487 6.74 -1.26 -14.16
CA TRP A 487 6.23 -2.48 -14.80
C TRP A 487 7.35 -3.39 -15.28
N ALA A 488 8.44 -2.86 -15.84
CA ALA A 488 9.60 -3.68 -16.20
C ALA A 488 10.18 -4.43 -14.99
N LYS A 489 10.28 -3.79 -13.83
CA LYS A 489 10.71 -4.45 -12.58
C LYS A 489 9.70 -5.49 -12.09
N ASN A 490 8.41 -5.20 -12.19
CA ASN A 490 7.36 -6.16 -11.85
C ASN A 490 7.40 -7.39 -12.77
N ASP A 491 7.66 -7.22 -14.05
CA ASP A 491 7.83 -8.31 -15.02
C ASP A 491 9.05 -9.17 -14.66
N GLU A 492 10.16 -8.56 -14.24
CA GLU A 492 11.35 -9.29 -13.76
C GLU A 492 11.03 -10.14 -12.52
N VAL A 493 10.27 -9.58 -11.57
CA VAL A 493 9.81 -10.29 -10.37
C VAL A 493 8.88 -11.45 -10.75
N ALA A 494 7.89 -11.21 -11.60
CA ALA A 494 6.97 -12.24 -12.08
C ALA A 494 7.73 -13.36 -12.80
N ALA A 495 8.71 -13.02 -13.64
CA ALA A 495 9.57 -13.99 -14.32
C ALA A 495 10.42 -14.81 -13.32
N ARG A 496 10.98 -14.18 -12.28
CA ARG A 496 11.70 -14.90 -11.21
C ARG A 496 10.78 -15.88 -10.49
N ILE A 497 9.56 -15.47 -10.13
CA ILE A 497 8.57 -16.34 -9.49
C ILE A 497 8.24 -17.54 -10.39
N LEU A 498 7.91 -17.28 -11.65
CA LEU A 498 7.52 -18.32 -12.60
C LEU A 498 8.64 -19.30 -12.93
N LYS A 499 9.91 -18.89 -12.77
CA LYS A 499 11.09 -19.73 -13.02
C LYS A 499 11.73 -20.28 -11.75
N ASP A 500 11.15 -19.99 -10.58
CA ASP A 500 11.69 -20.36 -9.27
C ASP A 500 13.14 -19.89 -9.09
N LEU A 501 13.44 -18.68 -9.57
CA LEU A 501 14.76 -18.06 -9.43
C LEU A 501 14.89 -17.39 -8.05
N PRO A 502 16.11 -17.40 -7.47
CA PRO A 502 16.41 -16.73 -6.21
C PRO A 502 16.22 -15.21 -6.29
#